data_AF-A0A939BN18-F1
#
_entry.id   AF-A0A939BN18-F1
#
_cell.length_a   1.000
_cell.length_b   1.000
_cell.length_c   1.000
_cell.angle_alpha   90.00
_cell.angle_beta   90.00
_cell.angle_gamma   90.00
#
_symmetry.space_group_name_H-M   'P 1'
#
loop_
_entity.id
_entity.type
_entity.pdbx_description
1 polymer ?
#
loop_
_entity_poly.entity_id
_entity_poly.type
_entity_poly.pdbx_seq_one_letter_code
_entity_poly.pdbx_strand_id
1 'polypeptide(L)' 'MTTAQVLESWGQPDSKYKSENYQAWDYENYNSSTGYYHSYTLYFLNGKLDHWSEYESN' A
#
# COMPACT_ATOMS: atom_id res chain seq x y z
N MET A 1 -0.51 7.55 10.56
CA MET A 1 -0.58 6.11 10.88
C MET A 1 0.83 5.53 10.82
N THR A 2 1.26 4.70 11.77
CA THR A 2 2.58 4.02 11.69
C THR A 2 2.50 2.79 10.77
N THR A 3 3.66 2.28 10.35
CA THR A 3 3.72 1.00 9.62
C THR A 3 3.05 -0.15 10.38
N ALA A 4 3.17 -0.21 11.72
CA ALA A 4 2.50 -1.20 12.55
C ALA A 4 0.97 -1.08 12.48
N GLN A 5 0.44 0.13 12.61
CA GLN A 5 -1.01 0.39 12.52
C GLN A 5 -1.57 0.05 11.14
N VAL A 6 -0.80 0.30 10.06
CA VAL A 6 -1.20 -0.10 8.71
C VAL A 6 -1.26 -1.63 8.60
N LEU A 7 -0.25 -2.35 9.11
CA LEU A 7 -0.28 -3.83 9.07
C LEU A 7 -1.45 -4.43 9.85
N GLU A 8 -1.81 -3.82 10.99
CA GLU A 8 -2.98 -4.27 11.76
C GLU A 8 -4.30 -4.04 11.02
N SER A 9 -4.39 -2.98 10.22
CA SER A 9 -5.64 -2.57 9.56
C SER A 9 -5.81 -3.14 8.15
N TRP A 10 -4.73 -3.18 7.37
CA TRP A 10 -4.71 -3.57 5.95
C TRP A 10 -4.05 -4.95 5.73
N GLY A 11 -3.40 -5.51 6.74
CA GLY A 11 -2.62 -6.73 6.60
C GLY A 11 -1.25 -6.50 5.94
N GLN A 12 -0.63 -7.61 5.54
CA GLN A 12 0.64 -7.57 4.82
C GLN A 12 0.43 -7.07 3.38
N PRO A 13 1.24 -6.11 2.90
CA PRO A 13 1.25 -5.74 1.49
C PRO A 13 1.85 -6.86 0.63
N ASP A 14 1.48 -6.88 -0.64
CA ASP A 14 2.03 -7.78 -1.66
C ASP A 14 3.51 -7.49 -1.90
N SER A 15 3.90 -6.21 -1.82
CA SER A 15 5.24 -5.73 -2.12
C SER A 15 5.68 -4.63 -1.13
N LYS A 16 6.97 -4.61 -0.80
CA LYS A 16 7.57 -3.58 0.07
C LYS A 16 8.90 -3.12 -0.50
N TYR A 17 9.06 -1.81 -0.60
CA TYR A 17 10.32 -1.12 -0.81
C TYR A 17 10.70 -0.31 0.43
N LYS A 18 11.99 -0.29 0.78
CA LYS A 18 12.53 0.49 1.90
C LYS A 18 13.89 1.08 1.56
N SER A 19 14.00 2.38 1.80
CA SER A 19 15.25 3.15 1.89
C SER A 19 15.26 3.91 3.23
N GLU A 20 16.40 4.43 3.66
CA GLU A 20 16.67 5.01 4.99
C GLU A 20 15.42 5.47 5.78
N ASN A 21 14.84 6.58 5.35
CA ASN A 21 13.66 7.20 5.95
C ASN A 21 12.38 6.97 5.16
N TYR A 22 12.45 6.28 4.03
CA TYR A 22 11.36 6.16 3.07
C TYR A 22 10.95 4.71 2.86
N GLN A 23 9.65 4.41 2.94
CA GLN A 23 9.12 3.10 2.58
C GLN A 23 7.95 3.26 1.61
N ALA A 24 7.79 2.31 0.70
CA ALA A 24 6.62 2.22 -0.18
C ALA A 24 6.07 0.80 -0.10
N TRP A 25 4.78 0.64 0.16
CA TRP A 25 4.11 -0.65 0.25
C TRP A 25 2.99 -0.72 -0.78
N ASP A 26 2.98 -1.79 -1.58
CA ASP A 26 1.96 -2.00 -2.60
C ASP A 26 0.95 -3.06 -2.14
N TYR A 27 -0.32 -2.75 -2.35
CA TYR A 27 -1.46 -3.63 -2.13
C TYR A 27 -2.23 -3.76 -3.43
N GLU A 28 -2.62 -4.97 -3.80
CA GLU A 28 -3.42 -5.22 -4.99
C GLU A 28 -4.62 -6.09 -4.65
N ASN A 29 -5.81 -5.68 -5.11
CA ASN A 29 -7.04 -6.42 -4.91
C ASN A 29 -7.78 -6.60 -6.23
N TYR A 30 -8.01 -7.86 -6.61
CA TYR A 30 -8.81 -8.17 -7.79
C TYR A 30 -10.30 -8.10 -7.48
N ASN A 31 -11.01 -7.19 -8.12
CA ASN A 31 -12.45 -7.11 -8.05
C ASN A 31 -13.09 -7.97 -9.15
N SER A 32 -13.52 -9.17 -8.78
CA SER A 32 -14.15 -10.11 -9.71
C SER A 32 -15.49 -9.64 -10.30
N SER A 33 -16.13 -8.63 -9.70
CA SER A 33 -17.40 -8.09 -10.20
C SER A 33 -17.20 -7.10 -11.34
N THR A 34 -16.10 -6.34 -11.31
CA THR A 34 -15.77 -5.36 -12.36
C THR A 34 -14.72 -5.90 -13.34
N GLY A 35 -13.96 -6.93 -12.95
CA GLY A 35 -12.86 -7.49 -13.72
C GLY A 35 -11.57 -6.67 -13.62
N TYR A 36 -11.50 -5.68 -12.72
CA TYR A 36 -10.34 -4.80 -12.56
C TYR A 36 -9.54 -5.14 -11.31
N TYR A 37 -8.25 -4.83 -11.35
CA TYR A 37 -7.38 -4.77 -10.19
C TYR A 37 -7.40 -3.36 -9.62
N HIS A 38 -7.66 -3.25 -8.31
CA HIS A 38 -7.45 -2.02 -7.55
C HIS A 38 -6.11 -2.12 -6.83
N SER A 39 -5.17 -1.26 -7.19
CA SER A 39 -3.84 -1.25 -6.62
C SER A 39 -3.62 0.04 -5.82
N TYR A 40 -3.06 -0.09 -4.62
CA TYR A 40 -2.76 1.00 -3.70
C TYR A 40 -1.29 0.97 -3.35
N THR A 41 -0.61 2.11 -3.50
CA THR A 41 0.77 2.28 -3.00
C THR A 41 0.75 3.26 -1.83
N LEU A 42 1.19 2.80 -0.66
CA LEU A 42 1.31 3.61 0.56
C LEU A 42 2.76 4.03 0.75
N TYR A 43 2.98 5.33 0.87
CA TYR A 43 4.31 5.93 1.06
C TYR A 43 4.48 6.39 2.51
N PHE A 44 5.60 6.01 3.11
CA PHE A 44 5.93 6.32 4.49
C PHE A 44 7.21 7.13 4.56
N LEU A 45 7.19 8.18 5.39
CA LEU A 45 8.36 8.97 5.74
C LEU A 45 8.60 8.86 7.26
N ASN A 46 9.82 8.51 7.66
CA ASN A 46 10.21 8.28 9.05
C ASN A 46 9.28 7.29 9.80
N GLY A 47 8.86 6.22 9.11
CA GLY A 47 8.01 5.16 9.67
C GLY A 47 6.54 5.54 9.85
N LYS A 48 6.12 6.70 9.34
CA LYS A 48 4.73 7.18 9.37
C LYS A 48 4.21 7.32 7.95
N LEU A 49 2.95 6.93 7.74
CA LEU A 49 2.24 7.14 6.48
C LEU A 49 2.23 8.64 6.17
N ASP A 50 2.76 8.99 5.01
CA ASP A 50 2.91 10.34 4.51
C ASP A 50 1.83 10.64 3.47
N HIS A 51 1.76 9.82 2.41
CA HIS A 51 0.70 9.86 1.40
C HIS A 51 0.48 8.48 0.77
N TRP A 52 -0.52 8.36 -0.10
CA TRP A 52 -0.80 7.13 -0.86
C TRP A 52 -1.35 7.48 -2.24
N SER A 53 -1.23 6.53 -3.16
CA SER A 53 -1.81 6.60 -4.50
C SER A 53 -2.63 5.36 -4.80
N GLU A 54 -3.64 5.51 -5.64
CA GLU A 54 -4.49 4.43 -6.14
C GLU A 54 -4.48 4.42 -7.66
N TYR A 55 -4.55 3.22 -8.21
CA TYR A 55 -4.61 2.96 -9.63
C TYR A 55 -5.50 1.74 -9.91
N GLU A 56 -6.30 1.83 -10.97
CA GLU A 56 -7.09 0.72 -11.48
C GLU A 56 -6.52 0.22 -12.81
N SER A 57 -6.30 -1.09 -12.93
CA SER A 57 -5.92 -1.75 -14.20
C SER A 57 -6.90 -2.84 -14.62
N ASN A 58 -7.01 -3.02 -15.94
CA ASN A 58 -7.71 -4.13 -16.61
C ASN A 58 -6.70 -5.20 -17.01
#